data_AF-A0A248TH91-F1
#
_entry.id   AF-A0A248TH91-F1
#
_cell.length_a   1.000
_cell.length_b   1.000
_cell.length_c   1.000
_cell.angle_alpha   90.00
_cell.angle_beta   90.00
_cell.angle_gamma   90.00
#
_symmetry.space_group_name_H-M   'P 1'
#
loop_
_entity.id
_entity.type
_entity.pdbx_description
1 polymer ?
#
loop_
_entity_poly.entity_id
_entity_poly.type
_entity_poly.pdbx_seq_one_letter_code
_entity_poly.pdbx_strand_id
1 'polypeptide(L)' 'MFDIQITGTNIRYADGGISVVHVQFRANDSESTVTLNGYIPISAEDYQGNESIPALKNVVRTKLIERLTPEAE' A
#
# COMPACT_ATOMS: atom_id res chain seq x y z
N MET A 1 -14.24 -6.70 7.85
CA MET A 1 -12.89 -6.08 7.85
C MET A 1 -12.23 -6.41 6.52
N PHE A 2 -11.58 -5.44 5.85
CA PHE A 2 -10.91 -5.73 4.58
C PHE A 2 -9.65 -6.57 4.81
N ASP A 3 -9.54 -7.73 4.15
CA ASP A 3 -8.28 -8.46 4.07
C ASP A 3 -7.46 -7.91 2.92
N ILE A 4 -6.31 -7.33 3.25
CA ILE A 4 -5.38 -6.73 2.29
C ILE A 4 -4.31 -7.75 1.91
N GLN A 5 -4.17 -8.04 0.63
CA GLN A 5 -3.13 -8.86 0.05
C GLN A 5 -2.22 -7.98 -0.82
N ILE A 6 -0.92 -8.01 -0.54
CA ILE A 6 0.08 -7.39 -1.42
C ILE A 6 0.29 -8.32 -2.61
N THR A 7 0.04 -7.81 -3.81
CA THR A 7 0.13 -8.60 -5.06
C THR A 7 1.45 -8.39 -5.79
N GLY A 8 2.12 -7.28 -5.53
CA GLY A 8 3.42 -6.98 -6.11
C GLY A 8 4.00 -5.67 -5.59
N THR A 9 5.30 -5.52 -5.76
CA THR A 9 6.01 -4.29 -5.41
C THR A 9 6.87 -3.89 -6.61
N ASN A 10 6.67 -2.68 -7.11
CA ASN A 10 7.47 -2.13 -8.19
C ASN A 10 8.36 -1.01 -7.64
N ILE A 11 9.66 -1.24 -7.64
CA ILE A 11 10.64 -0.28 -7.14
C ILE A 11 11.21 0.48 -8.33
N ARG A 12 11.06 1.80 -8.32
CA ARG A 12 11.67 2.68 -9.31
C ARG A 12 12.94 3.27 -8.74
N TYR A 13 14.03 3.10 -9.47
CA TYR A 13 15.33 3.67 -9.12
C TYR A 13 15.59 4.92 -9.97
N ALA A 14 16.15 5.96 -9.36
CA ALA A 14 16.63 7.17 -10.03
C ALA A 14 17.90 7.66 -9.32
N ASP A 15 18.84 8.26 -10.06
CA ASP A 15 20.08 8.83 -9.51
C ASP A 15 20.87 7.90 -8.57
N GLY A 16 20.85 6.59 -8.84
CA GLY A 16 21.57 5.57 -8.06
C GLY A 16 20.89 5.12 -6.77
N GLY A 17 19.68 5.61 -6.46
CA GLY A 17 18.89 5.23 -5.29
C GLY A 17 17.47 4.81 -5.62
N ILE A 18 16.72 4.37 -4.59
CA ILE A 18 15.27 4.16 -4.71
C ILE A 18 14.61 5.55 -4.78
N SER A 19 13.80 5.77 -5.80
CA SER A 19 13.05 7.01 -5.99
C SER A 19 11.63 6.87 -5.46
N VAL A 20 10.91 5.83 -5.88
CA VAL A 20 9.55 5.55 -5.45
C VAL A 20 9.27 4.06 -5.48
N VAL A 21 8.46 3.59 -4.54
CA VAL A 21 8.01 2.20 -4.50
C VAL A 21 6.50 2.17 -4.68
N HIS A 22 6.03 1.52 -5.74
CA HIS A 22 4.61 1.27 -5.96
C HIS A 22 4.25 -0.10 -5.40
N VAL A 23 3.54 -0.10 -4.27
CA VAL A 23 3.04 -1.33 -3.65
C VAL A 23 1.65 -1.61 -4.20
N GLN A 24 1.54 -2.67 -4.98
CA GLN A 24 0.28 -3.14 -5.54
C GLN A 24 -0.44 -4.01 -4.50
N PHE A 25 -1.72 -3.73 -4.33
CA PHE A 25 -2.54 -4.44 -3.35
C PHE A 25 -3.91 -4.76 -3.93
N ARG A 26 -4.48 -5.81 -3.36
CA ARG A 26 -5.88 -6.17 -3.48
C ARG A 26 -6.45 -6.29 -2.08
N ALA A 27 -7.60 -5.70 -1.83
CA ALA A 27 -8.32 -5.88 -0.58
C ALA A 27 -9.75 -6.35 -0.86
N ASN A 28 -10.22 -7.34 -0.10
CA ASN A 28 -11.60 -7.79 -0.16
C ASN A 28 -12.23 -7.67 1.22
N ASP A 29 -13.51 -7.34 1.29
CA ASP A 29 -14.24 -7.44 2.54
C ASP A 29 -14.45 -8.92 2.92
N SER A 30 -14.88 -9.16 4.16
CA SER A 30 -15.02 -10.51 4.71
C SER A 30 -16.09 -11.34 3.98
N GLU A 31 -17.07 -10.70 3.35
CA GLU A 31 -18.12 -11.34 2.55
C GLU A 31 -17.73 -11.42 1.06
N SER A 32 -16.55 -10.90 0.68
CA SER A 32 -16.04 -10.84 -0.71
C SER A 32 -16.99 -10.17 -1.70
N THR A 33 -17.81 -9.23 -1.21
CA THR A 33 -18.78 -8.45 -2.00
C THR A 33 -18.19 -7.15 -2.54
N VAL A 34 -17.16 -6.63 -1.88
CA VAL A 34 -16.42 -5.41 -2.20
C VAL A 34 -14.95 -5.77 -2.40
N THR A 35 -14.46 -5.50 -3.61
CA THR A 35 -13.04 -5.62 -3.96
C THR A 35 -12.44 -4.25 -4.23
N LEU A 36 -11.35 -3.93 -3.55
CA LEU A 36 -10.50 -2.78 -3.79
C LEU A 36 -9.21 -3.29 -4.44
N ASN A 37 -8.83 -2.72 -5.58
CA ASN A 37 -7.56 -3.02 -6.23
C ASN A 37 -6.85 -1.71 -6.52
N GLY A 38 -5.53 -1.68 -6.38
CA GLY A 38 -4.76 -0.49 -6.74
C GLY A 38 -3.29 -0.62 -6.41
N TYR A 39 -2.62 0.51 -6.48
CA TYR A 39 -1.27 0.66 -5.99
C TYR A 39 -1.18 1.89 -5.10
N ILE A 40 -0.29 1.83 -4.11
CA ILE A 40 0.04 2.97 -3.27
C ILE A 40 1.52 3.30 -3.50
N PRO A 41 1.83 4.51 -4.00
CA PRO A 41 3.20 4.99 -4.01
C PRO A 41 3.64 5.30 -2.58
N ILE A 42 4.78 4.75 -2.19
CA ILE A 42 5.47 5.06 -0.94
C ILE A 42 6.88 5.55 -1.28
N SER A 43 7.39 6.44 -0.44
CA SER A 43 8.75 6.98 -0.56
C SER A 43 9.78 5.88 -0.28
N ALA A 44 11.02 6.10 -0.72
CA ALA A 44 12.14 5.20 -0.41
C ALA A 44 12.32 5.03 1.11
N GLU A 45 12.19 6.12 1.86
CA GLU A 45 12.32 6.15 3.32
C GLU A 45 11.23 5.32 4.02
N ASP A 46 9.98 5.42 3.55
CA ASP A 46 8.86 4.62 4.06
C ASP A 46 9.04 3.14 3.73
N TYR A 47 9.67 2.82 2.61
CA TYR A 47 9.96 1.44 2.23
C TYR A 47 11.09 0.85 3.06
N GLN A 48 12.14 1.63 3.33
CA GLN A 48 13.33 1.20 4.05
C GLN A 48 12.98 0.84 5.51
N GLY A 49 13.13 -0.43 5.89
CA GLY A 49 12.69 -0.95 7.20
C GLY A 49 11.25 -1.48 7.23
N ASN A 50 10.46 -1.26 6.17
CA ASN A 50 9.13 -1.87 5.97
C ASN A 50 9.10 -2.82 4.77
N GLU A 51 10.25 -3.32 4.33
CA GLU A 51 10.39 -4.15 3.12
C GLU A 51 9.61 -5.48 3.18
N SER A 52 9.31 -5.93 4.40
CA SER A 52 8.55 -7.15 4.65
C SER A 52 7.08 -6.99 4.28
N ILE A 53 6.49 -8.02 3.66
CA ILE A 53 5.05 -8.06 3.32
C ILE A 53 4.12 -7.63 4.47
N PRO A 54 4.26 -8.11 5.73
CA PRO A 54 3.41 -7.64 6.82
C PRO A 54 3.57 -6.15 7.13
N ALA A 55 4.77 -5.59 6.99
CA ALA A 55 5.01 -4.17 7.18
C ALA A 55 4.41 -3.33 6.05
N LEU A 56 4.60 -3.74 4.79
CA LEU A 56 3.92 -3.13 3.64
C LEU A 56 2.40 -3.17 3.77
N LYS A 57 1.84 -4.29 4.25
CA LYS A 57 0.39 -4.42 4.51
C LYS A 57 -0.10 -3.37 5.50
N ASN A 58 0.66 -3.10 6.56
CA ASN A 58 0.33 -2.05 7.53
C ASN A 58 0.42 -0.64 6.91
N VAL A 59 1.48 -0.34 6.17
CA VAL A 59 1.65 0.96 5.49
C VAL A 59 0.52 1.21 4.48
N VAL A 60 0.21 0.21 3.65
CA VAL A 60 -0.90 0.27 2.68
C VAL A 60 -2.24 0.47 3.39
N ARG A 61 -2.48 -0.24 4.49
CA ARG A 61 -3.70 -0.11 5.29
C ARG A 61 -3.87 1.31 5.83
N THR A 62 -2.82 1.88 6.43
CA THR A 62 -2.87 3.25 6.97
C THR A 62 -3.19 4.25 5.87
N LYS A 63 -2.46 4.20 4.75
CA LYS A 63 -2.68 5.10 3.60
C LYS A 63 -4.05 4.91 2.94
N LEU A 64 -4.59 3.68 2.93
CA LEU A 64 -5.96 3.41 2.48
C LEU A 64 -6.99 4.07 3.38
N ILE A 65 -6.85 3.94 4.70
CA ILE A 65 -7.75 4.55 5.67
C ILE A 65 -7.70 6.07 5.53
N GLU A 66 -6.51 6.67 5.43
CA GLU A 66 -6.36 8.12 5.22
C GLU A 66 -7.06 8.59 3.94
N ARG A 67 -7.05 7.81 2.86
CA ARG A 67 -7.72 8.16 1.59
C ARG A 67 -9.23 7.95 1.60
N LEU A 68 -9.70 6.96 2.36
CA LEU A 68 -11.12 6.58 2.42
C LEU A 68 -11.88 7.33 3.51
N THR A 69 -11.17 7.90 4.49
CA THR A 69 -11.77 8.75 5.50
C THR A 69 -11.87 10.15 4.88
N PRO A 70 -13.08 10.64 4.57
CA PRO A 70 -13.21 12.04 4.18
C PRO A 70 -12.70 12.89 5.35
N GLU A 71 -11.87 13.90 5.07
CA GLU A 71 -11.64 14.97 6.04
C GLU A 71 -13.04 15.44 6.47
N ALA A 72 -13.36 15.26 7.74
CA ALA A 72 -14.61 15.76 8.28
C ALA A 72 -14.52 17.28 8.25
N GLU A 73 -15.10 17.90 7.21
CA GLU A 73 -15.37 19.34 7.15
C GLU A 73 -16.39 19.76 8.21
#